data_AF-A0A2E0X341-F1
#
_entry.id   AF-A0A2E0X341-F1
#
_cell.length_a   1.000
_cell.length_b   1.000
_cell.length_c   1.000
_cell.angle_alpha   90.00
_cell.angle_beta   90.00
_cell.angle_gamma   90.00
#
_symmetry.space_group_name_H-M   'P 1'
#
loop_
_entity.id
_entity.type
_entity.pdbx_description
1 polymer ?
#
loop_
_entity_poly.entity_id
_entity_poly.type
_entity_poly.pdbx_seq_one_letter_code
_entity_poly.pdbx_strand_id
1 'polypeptide(L)'
;MGEFRDELTGFMSTFLGYGSLSASTWFIGPEEGGGQSVEELEKRIAVWQALGKRPTVDLCEFHIRLGVTKYFASRPTIQRTWGQLVRVHLAASGKATNTRVVRTYQAERLGRADGDSLLGELLPLPKSSLRAWPYAPLASSIACLRTQEAYRDELQPQRIELWQNMLTRYRPETVVFYGTNQKALWESIAGVRFDTRHGDFNTGSNDWTQFMLLKHPNARKGVDNSYFITAGSYLAELLR
;
A
#
# COMPACT_ATOMS: atom_id res chain seq x y z
N MET A 1 28.95 7.36 -2.44
CA MET A 1 28.01 7.54 -3.58
C MET A 1 27.56 6.21 -4.18
N GLY A 2 28.44 5.24 -4.46
CA GLY A 2 28.04 3.93 -5.01
C GLY A 2 27.10 3.13 -4.09
N GLU A 3 27.43 3.02 -2.80
CA GLU A 3 26.61 2.25 -1.84
C GLU A 3 25.17 2.75 -1.73
N PHE A 4 24.95 4.06 -1.51
CA PHE A 4 23.58 4.62 -1.47
C PHE A 4 22.79 4.37 -2.75
N ARG A 5 23.44 4.47 -3.91
CA ARG A 5 22.80 4.19 -5.21
C ARG A 5 22.32 2.74 -5.29
N ASP A 6 23.16 1.80 -4.89
CA ASP A 6 22.85 0.37 -4.94
C ASP A 6 21.69 0.05 -3.97
N GLU A 7 21.70 0.68 -2.79
CA GLU A 7 20.65 0.51 -1.78
C GLU A 7 19.32 1.11 -2.20
N LEU A 8 19.33 2.31 -2.81
CA LEU A 8 18.14 2.92 -3.39
C LEU A 8 17.59 2.07 -4.55
N THR A 9 18.46 1.54 -5.40
CA THR A 9 18.04 0.64 -6.49
C THR A 9 17.44 -0.66 -5.95
N GLY A 10 18.04 -1.23 -4.91
CA GLY A 10 17.50 -2.38 -4.18
C GLY A 10 16.14 -2.07 -3.57
N PHE A 11 16.00 -0.94 -2.89
CA PHE A 11 14.73 -0.50 -2.31
C PHE A 11 13.66 -0.35 -3.38
N MET A 12 13.97 0.34 -4.48
CA MET A 12 13.04 0.55 -5.59
C MET A 12 12.58 -0.74 -6.27
N SER A 13 13.48 -1.73 -6.37
CA SER A 13 13.18 -3.00 -7.03
C SER A 13 12.49 -4.00 -6.12
N THR A 14 12.75 -4.01 -4.81
CA THR A 14 12.27 -5.11 -3.94
C THR A 14 11.31 -4.71 -2.83
N PHE A 15 11.33 -3.46 -2.34
CA PHE A 15 10.46 -3.05 -1.25
C PHE A 15 9.00 -2.94 -1.72
N LEU A 16 8.10 -3.68 -1.09
CA LEU A 16 6.68 -3.75 -1.42
C LEU A 16 5.83 -2.92 -0.46
N GLY A 17 6.25 -2.80 0.80
CA GLY A 17 5.51 -2.07 1.83
C GLY A 17 5.55 -2.77 3.19
N TYR A 18 4.40 -2.85 3.85
CA TYR A 18 4.32 -3.17 5.27
C TYR A 18 3.39 -4.35 5.58
N GLY A 19 3.80 -5.20 6.52
CA GLY A 19 3.03 -6.36 6.97
C GLY A 19 3.52 -7.68 6.38
N SER A 20 2.60 -8.62 6.23
CA SER A 20 2.94 -10.01 5.87
C SER A 20 2.48 -10.34 4.46
N LEU A 21 3.37 -10.91 3.64
CA LEU A 21 2.97 -11.53 2.37
C LEU A 21 2.07 -12.75 2.59
N SER A 22 2.09 -13.37 3.76
CA SER A 22 1.15 -14.46 4.09
C SER A 22 -0.19 -13.94 4.67
N ALA A 23 -0.41 -12.62 4.71
CA ALA A 23 -1.67 -12.05 5.16
C ALA A 23 -2.83 -12.46 4.23
N SER A 24 -4.03 -12.68 4.79
CA SER A 24 -5.22 -12.99 4.01
C SER A 24 -5.71 -11.78 3.19
N THR A 25 -5.51 -10.57 3.69
CA THR A 25 -5.96 -9.34 3.02
C THR A 25 -4.78 -8.45 2.63
N TRP A 26 -4.67 -8.14 1.35
CA TRP A 26 -3.70 -7.18 0.84
C TRP A 26 -4.39 -5.90 0.41
N PHE A 27 -3.84 -4.75 0.79
CA PHE A 27 -4.25 -3.44 0.31
C PHE A 27 -3.11 -2.88 -0.55
N ILE A 28 -3.38 -2.57 -1.82
CA ILE A 28 -2.35 -2.09 -2.74
C ILE A 28 -2.74 -0.73 -3.31
N GLY A 29 -1.90 0.27 -3.04
CA GLY A 29 -2.02 1.62 -3.56
C GLY A 29 -1.01 1.95 -4.66
N PRO A 30 -1.10 3.15 -5.25
CA PRO A 30 -0.09 3.61 -6.19
C PRO A 30 1.26 3.87 -5.52
N GLU A 31 1.28 4.70 -4.48
CA GLU A 31 2.48 5.22 -3.83
C GLU A 31 2.15 5.70 -2.41
N GLU A 32 3.14 5.61 -1.52
CA GLU A 32 3.02 6.11 -0.16
C GLU A 32 2.96 7.65 -0.12
N GLY A 33 2.05 8.20 0.69
CA GLY A 33 2.07 9.62 1.02
C GLY A 33 3.19 9.95 2.01
N GLY A 34 4.10 10.83 1.64
CA GLY A 34 5.30 11.14 2.45
C GLY A 34 6.33 11.85 1.60
N GLY A 35 7.63 11.63 1.79
CA GLY A 35 8.64 11.99 0.79
C GLY A 35 8.71 13.47 0.48
N GLN A 36 9.22 14.25 1.42
CA GLN A 36 9.42 15.69 1.27
C GLN A 36 10.82 16.04 0.75
N SER A 37 11.80 15.15 0.92
CA SER A 37 13.19 15.42 0.56
C SER A 37 14.00 14.15 0.33
N VAL A 38 15.22 14.32 -0.20
CA VAL A 38 16.21 13.23 -0.36
C VAL A 38 16.67 12.72 1.01
N GLU A 39 16.82 13.60 2.00
CA GLU A 39 17.25 13.22 3.35
C GLU A 39 16.19 12.35 4.07
N GLU A 40 14.90 12.56 3.81
CA GLU A 40 13.87 11.65 4.30
C GLU A 40 13.99 10.27 3.64
N LEU A 41 14.25 10.23 2.33
CA LEU A 41 14.43 8.98 1.60
C LEU A 41 15.68 8.22 2.08
N GLU A 42 16.78 8.90 2.34
CA GLU A 42 17.99 8.32 2.94
C GLU A 42 17.68 7.66 4.28
N LYS A 43 16.90 8.32 5.16
CA LYS A 43 16.46 7.73 6.44
C LYS A 43 15.62 6.48 6.23
N ARG A 44 14.69 6.50 5.26
CA ARG A 44 13.85 5.34 4.92
C ARG A 44 14.68 4.15 4.45
N ILE A 45 15.66 4.40 3.59
CA ILE A 45 16.59 3.36 3.11
C ILE A 45 17.42 2.83 4.26
N ALA A 46 17.98 3.69 5.12
CA ALA A 46 18.75 3.26 6.28
C ALA A 46 17.93 2.38 7.25
N VAL A 47 16.66 2.74 7.50
CA VAL A 47 15.76 1.90 8.32
C VAL A 47 15.45 0.58 7.63
N TRP A 48 15.17 0.57 6.33
CA TRP A 48 14.94 -0.66 5.56
C TRP A 48 16.17 -1.58 5.57
N GLN A 49 17.38 -1.03 5.42
CA GLN A 49 18.64 -1.76 5.54
C GLN A 49 18.78 -2.39 6.94
N ALA A 50 18.54 -1.61 7.99
CA ALA A 50 18.61 -2.08 9.37
C ALA A 50 17.57 -3.18 9.70
N LEU A 51 16.47 -3.23 8.94
CA LEU A 51 15.45 -4.28 9.02
C LEU A 51 15.71 -5.47 8.08
N GLY A 52 16.90 -5.51 7.47
CA GLY A 52 17.37 -6.65 6.68
C GLY A 52 16.92 -6.63 5.22
N LYS A 53 16.59 -5.46 4.67
CA LYS A 53 16.28 -5.26 3.24
C LYS A 53 15.18 -6.18 2.70
N ARG A 54 14.19 -6.50 3.54
CA ARG A 54 13.12 -7.43 3.19
C ARG A 54 12.11 -6.77 2.24
N PRO A 55 11.41 -7.55 1.40
CA PRO A 55 10.32 -7.02 0.58
C PRO A 55 9.22 -6.35 1.40
N THR A 56 8.94 -6.86 2.60
CA THR A 56 8.00 -6.24 3.55
C THR A 56 8.63 -6.12 4.93
N VAL A 57 8.19 -5.12 5.68
CA VAL A 57 8.64 -4.86 7.06
C VAL A 57 7.45 -4.59 7.98
N ASP A 58 7.63 -4.65 9.30
CA ASP A 58 6.58 -4.26 10.24
C ASP A 58 6.31 -2.75 10.15
N LEU A 59 5.03 -2.38 9.92
CA LEU A 59 4.60 -0.99 9.73
C LEU A 59 5.02 -0.11 10.90
N CYS A 60 4.77 -0.56 12.12
CA CYS A 60 4.99 0.21 13.32
C CYS A 60 6.48 0.29 13.65
N GLU A 61 7.21 -0.82 13.55
CA GLU A 61 8.66 -0.80 13.78
C GLU A 61 9.36 0.15 12.81
N PHE A 62 9.02 0.08 11.52
CA PHE A 62 9.57 0.96 10.49
C PHE A 62 9.29 2.43 10.81
N HIS A 63 8.03 2.77 11.09
CA HIS A 63 7.65 4.16 11.36
C HIS A 63 8.20 4.69 12.69
N ILE A 64 8.30 3.86 13.74
CA ILE A 64 8.94 4.24 15.01
C ILE A 64 10.43 4.54 14.79
N ARG A 65 11.15 3.71 14.01
CA ARG A 65 12.55 3.95 13.67
C ARG A 65 12.75 5.22 12.84
N LEU A 66 11.74 5.64 12.07
CA LEU A 66 11.71 6.94 11.38
C LEU A 66 11.33 8.13 12.29
N GLY A 67 11.00 7.88 13.56
CA GLY A 67 10.53 8.91 14.49
C GLY A 67 9.04 9.27 14.33
N VAL A 68 8.27 8.51 13.55
CA VAL A 68 6.83 8.72 13.33
C VAL A 68 6.01 7.88 14.32
N THR A 69 5.95 8.33 15.58
CA THR A 69 5.33 7.57 16.68
C THR A 69 3.84 7.86 16.89
N LYS A 70 3.34 9.00 16.41
CA LYS A 70 1.97 9.48 16.68
C LYS A 70 0.83 8.53 16.26
N TYR A 71 1.10 7.59 15.37
CA TYR A 71 0.13 6.58 14.90
C TYR A 71 0.09 5.32 15.76
N PHE A 72 1.05 5.16 16.67
CA PHE A 72 1.25 3.96 17.51
C PHE A 72 1.37 4.29 19.01
N ALA A 73 1.36 5.57 19.39
CA ALA A 73 1.40 6.01 20.78
C ALA A 73 0.15 5.59 21.58
N SER A 74 0.15 5.79 22.90
CA SER A 74 -0.95 5.44 23.81
C SER A 74 -2.31 6.06 23.45
N ARG A 75 -2.31 7.20 22.74
CA ARG A 75 -3.50 7.82 22.13
C ARG A 75 -3.24 8.01 20.63
N PRO A 76 -3.28 6.93 19.83
CA PRO A 76 -2.79 6.98 18.47
C PRO A 76 -3.72 7.81 17.60
N THR A 77 -3.15 8.66 16.74
CA THR A 77 -3.92 9.39 15.72
C THR A 77 -4.32 8.42 14.61
N ILE A 78 -5.54 8.51 14.09
CA ILE A 78 -5.91 7.72 12.92
C ILE A 78 -5.27 8.34 11.69
N GLN A 79 -4.43 7.60 10.99
CA GLN A 79 -3.90 7.99 9.69
C GLN A 79 -5.04 7.83 8.67
N ARG A 80 -5.26 8.84 7.82
CA ARG A 80 -6.47 8.93 6.99
C ARG A 80 -6.67 7.72 6.07
N THR A 81 -5.65 7.35 5.29
CA THR A 81 -5.68 6.19 4.39
C THR A 81 -5.85 4.91 5.19
N TRP A 82 -4.99 4.67 6.17
CA TRP A 82 -4.97 3.47 7.00
C TRP A 82 -6.30 3.25 7.71
N GLY A 83 -6.87 4.30 8.30
CA GLY A 83 -8.16 4.22 8.97
C GLY A 83 -9.31 3.79 8.05
N GLN A 84 -9.25 4.09 6.75
CA GLN A 84 -10.26 3.60 5.79
C GLN A 84 -10.00 2.15 5.38
N LEU A 85 -8.75 1.76 5.14
CA LEU A 85 -8.39 0.37 4.84
C LEU A 85 -8.76 -0.57 6.02
N VAL A 86 -8.49 -0.12 7.25
CA VAL A 86 -8.90 -0.82 8.47
C VAL A 86 -10.42 -0.98 8.54
N ARG A 87 -11.21 0.00 8.10
CA ARG A 87 -12.68 -0.13 8.07
C ARG A 87 -13.13 -1.20 7.09
N VAL A 88 -12.52 -1.28 5.91
CA VAL A 88 -12.79 -2.36 4.94
C VAL A 88 -12.49 -3.70 5.59
N HIS A 89 -11.29 -3.87 6.15
CA HIS A 89 -10.87 -5.11 6.81
C HIS A 89 -11.80 -5.56 7.92
N LEU A 90 -12.14 -4.63 8.83
CA LEU A 90 -13.01 -4.92 9.97
C LEU A 90 -14.43 -5.26 9.53
N ALA A 91 -14.99 -4.53 8.56
CA ALA A 91 -16.33 -4.82 8.04
C ALA A 91 -16.37 -6.17 7.30
N ALA A 92 -15.33 -6.50 6.52
CA ALA A 92 -15.19 -7.81 5.87
C ALA A 92 -15.13 -8.96 6.89
N SER A 93 -14.53 -8.71 8.04
CA SER A 93 -14.45 -9.66 9.16
C SER A 93 -15.70 -9.67 10.06
N GLY A 94 -16.77 -8.94 9.72
CA GLY A 94 -17.96 -8.81 10.57
C GLY A 94 -17.72 -8.11 11.93
N LYS A 95 -16.62 -7.34 12.05
CA LYS A 95 -16.22 -6.64 13.28
C LYS A 95 -16.74 -5.20 13.29
N ALA A 96 -16.85 -4.63 14.49
CA ALA A 96 -17.26 -3.24 14.66
C ALA A 96 -16.26 -2.25 14.03
N THR A 97 -16.77 -1.20 13.39
CA THR A 97 -15.99 -0.21 12.60
C THR A 97 -15.98 1.20 13.21
N ASN A 98 -16.38 1.32 14.48
CA ASN A 98 -16.35 2.59 15.18
C ASN A 98 -14.91 3.09 15.40
N THR A 99 -14.76 4.40 15.62
CA THR A 99 -13.47 5.09 15.72
C THR A 99 -12.50 4.48 16.74
N ARG A 100 -13.00 3.95 17.87
CA ARG A 100 -12.15 3.31 18.89
C ARG A 100 -11.53 2.03 18.36
N VAL A 101 -12.34 1.15 17.76
CA VAL A 101 -11.88 -0.13 17.21
C VAL A 101 -10.90 0.09 16.06
N VAL A 102 -11.22 1.01 15.14
CA VAL A 102 -10.32 1.37 14.03
C VAL A 102 -8.97 1.87 14.56
N ARG A 103 -8.99 2.74 15.58
CA ARG A 103 -7.77 3.28 16.18
C ARG A 103 -6.91 2.20 16.83
N THR A 104 -7.53 1.30 17.60
CA THR A 104 -6.84 0.17 18.24
C THR A 104 -6.24 -0.75 17.19
N TYR A 105 -7.02 -1.17 16.19
CA TYR A 105 -6.52 -2.07 15.15
C TYR A 105 -5.38 -1.43 14.34
N GLN A 106 -5.49 -0.14 13.96
CA GLN A 106 -4.41 0.56 13.27
C GLN A 106 -3.11 0.55 14.10
N ALA A 107 -3.20 0.83 15.40
CA ALA A 107 -2.02 0.91 16.25
C ALA A 107 -1.41 -0.46 16.56
N GLU A 108 -2.22 -1.52 16.66
CA GLU A 108 -1.77 -2.80 17.21
C GLU A 108 -1.65 -3.91 16.16
N ARG A 109 -2.41 -3.87 15.06
CA ARG A 109 -2.58 -5.01 14.14
C ARG A 109 -2.31 -4.70 12.67
N LEU A 110 -2.55 -3.48 12.22
CA LEU A 110 -2.37 -3.10 10.82
C LEU A 110 -0.90 -3.24 10.39
N GLY A 111 -0.64 -3.97 9.31
CA GLY A 111 0.68 -4.08 8.70
C GLY A 111 1.75 -4.67 9.62
N ARG A 112 1.34 -5.55 10.55
CA ARG A 112 2.28 -6.30 11.41
C ARG A 112 2.93 -7.45 10.66
N ALA A 113 4.17 -7.77 11.01
CA ALA A 113 4.91 -8.86 10.35
C ALA A 113 4.23 -10.24 10.50
N ASP A 114 3.48 -10.45 11.59
CA ASP A 114 2.65 -11.62 11.89
C ASP A 114 1.14 -11.31 11.76
N GLY A 115 0.81 -10.22 11.08
CA GLY A 115 -0.54 -9.69 10.95
C GLY A 115 -1.37 -10.37 9.87
N ASP A 116 -2.64 -9.97 9.83
CA ASP A 116 -3.66 -10.37 8.84
C ASP A 116 -3.79 -9.39 7.68
N SER A 117 -2.91 -8.38 7.60
CA SER A 117 -2.92 -7.36 6.56
C SER A 117 -1.54 -7.08 5.95
N LEU A 118 -1.53 -6.85 4.65
CA LEU A 118 -0.43 -6.25 3.89
C LEU A 118 -0.85 -4.87 3.40
N LEU A 119 0.01 -3.87 3.57
CA LEU A 119 -0.08 -2.55 2.94
C LEU A 119 1.03 -2.43 1.89
N GLY A 120 0.67 -2.57 0.63
CA GLY A 120 1.57 -2.51 -0.50
C GLY A 120 1.45 -1.22 -1.31
N GLU A 121 2.54 -0.83 -1.96
CA GLU A 121 2.55 0.25 -2.94
C GLU A 121 3.12 -0.24 -4.28
N LEU A 122 2.50 0.17 -5.39
CA LEU A 122 2.97 -0.16 -6.73
C LEU A 122 4.37 0.43 -6.94
N LEU A 123 4.54 1.71 -6.66
CA LEU A 123 5.80 2.43 -6.75
C LEU A 123 6.29 2.79 -5.33
N PRO A 124 7.54 2.45 -4.98
CA PRO A 124 8.00 2.47 -3.58
C PRO A 124 8.49 3.83 -3.07
N LEU A 125 8.79 4.80 -3.94
CA LEU A 125 9.24 6.12 -3.49
C LEU A 125 8.05 6.98 -3.04
N PRO A 126 8.05 7.49 -1.79
CA PRO A 126 6.94 8.27 -1.28
C PRO A 126 6.89 9.66 -1.92
N LYS A 127 5.71 10.30 -1.96
CA LYS A 127 5.64 11.72 -2.34
C LYS A 127 4.51 12.47 -1.66
N SER A 128 4.75 13.76 -1.43
CA SER A 128 3.89 14.55 -0.55
C SER A 128 2.62 15.03 -1.26
N SER A 129 2.65 15.03 -2.59
CA SER A 129 1.51 15.33 -3.45
C SER A 129 1.72 14.74 -4.85
N LEU A 130 0.68 14.77 -5.67
CA LEU A 130 0.72 14.29 -7.05
C LEU A 130 1.75 15.02 -7.94
N ARG A 131 2.20 16.22 -7.55
CA ARG A 131 3.15 17.05 -8.31
C ARG A 131 4.55 17.10 -7.68
N ALA A 132 4.72 16.54 -6.48
CA ALA A 132 5.98 16.61 -5.76
C ALA A 132 6.95 15.56 -6.32
N TRP A 133 8.15 15.99 -6.72
CA TRP A 133 9.21 15.08 -7.14
C TRP A 133 10.58 15.54 -6.60
N PRO A 134 10.85 15.32 -5.30
CA PRO A 134 12.08 15.81 -4.66
C PRO A 134 13.34 15.02 -5.08
N TYR A 135 13.21 13.99 -5.91
CA TYR A 135 14.26 13.04 -6.24
C TYR A 135 15.07 13.39 -7.49
N ALA A 136 14.70 14.46 -8.22
CA ALA A 136 15.44 14.94 -9.39
C ALA A 136 16.95 15.15 -9.14
N PRO A 137 17.43 15.62 -7.97
CA PRO A 137 18.86 15.74 -7.69
C PRO A 137 19.64 14.42 -7.77
N LEU A 138 18.97 13.27 -7.60
CA LEU A 138 19.58 11.94 -7.68
C LEU A 138 19.78 11.45 -9.13
N ALA A 139 19.29 12.21 -10.13
CA ALA A 139 19.34 11.83 -11.55
C ALA A 139 20.75 11.68 -12.13
N SER A 140 21.76 12.29 -11.48
CA SER A 140 23.17 12.11 -11.84
C SER A 140 23.66 10.68 -11.57
N SER A 141 23.03 9.97 -10.64
CA SER A 141 23.38 8.60 -10.25
C SER A 141 22.36 7.57 -10.74
N ILE A 142 21.09 7.96 -10.83
CA ILE A 142 19.98 7.09 -11.26
C ILE A 142 19.11 7.87 -12.25
N ALA A 143 19.32 7.65 -13.54
CA ALA A 143 18.74 8.48 -14.60
C ALA A 143 17.21 8.58 -14.57
N CYS A 144 16.50 7.51 -14.17
CA CYS A 144 15.04 7.48 -14.10
C CYS A 144 14.46 8.44 -13.06
N LEU A 145 15.24 8.83 -12.04
CA LEU A 145 14.79 9.78 -11.03
C LEU A 145 14.75 11.23 -11.51
N ARG A 146 15.15 11.51 -12.75
CA ARG A 146 15.10 12.85 -13.35
C ARG A 146 13.70 13.47 -13.31
N THR A 147 12.69 12.66 -13.58
CA THR A 147 11.28 13.09 -13.58
C THR A 147 10.42 11.98 -13.02
N GLN A 148 9.24 12.33 -12.51
CA GLN A 148 8.28 11.36 -12.02
C GLN A 148 7.80 10.42 -13.15
N GLU A 149 7.68 10.96 -14.36
CA GLU A 149 7.29 10.21 -15.56
C GLU A 149 8.35 9.17 -15.91
N ALA A 150 9.62 9.57 -16.03
CA ALA A 150 10.71 8.63 -16.32
C ALA A 150 10.84 7.53 -15.26
N TYR A 151 10.68 7.86 -13.98
CA TYR A 151 10.67 6.91 -12.89
C TYR A 151 9.53 5.89 -13.02
N ARG A 152 8.31 6.36 -13.29
CA ARG A 152 7.16 5.47 -13.50
C ARG A 152 7.36 4.60 -14.72
N ASP A 153 7.76 5.18 -15.85
CA ASP A 153 7.88 4.47 -17.11
C ASP A 153 8.96 3.37 -17.03
N GLU A 154 10.02 3.58 -16.25
CA GLU A 154 11.06 2.58 -16.01
C GLU A 154 10.65 1.49 -15.00
N LEU A 155 10.11 1.88 -13.84
CA LEU A 155 9.84 0.91 -12.76
C LEU A 155 8.50 0.19 -12.90
N GLN A 156 7.47 0.85 -13.40
CA GLN A 156 6.10 0.30 -13.34
C GLN A 156 5.99 -1.10 -13.99
N PRO A 157 6.58 -1.39 -15.16
CA PRO A 157 6.51 -2.75 -15.73
C PRO A 157 7.13 -3.81 -14.81
N GLN A 158 8.30 -3.52 -14.23
CA GLN A 158 9.01 -4.44 -13.31
C GLN A 158 8.21 -4.64 -12.02
N ARG A 159 7.55 -3.58 -11.54
CA ARG A 159 6.73 -3.62 -10.32
C ARG A 159 5.42 -4.38 -10.53
N ILE A 160 4.82 -4.30 -11.72
CA ILE A 160 3.66 -5.12 -12.08
C ILE A 160 4.04 -6.61 -12.05
N GLU A 161 5.15 -6.98 -12.70
CA GLU A 161 5.65 -8.36 -12.71
C GLU A 161 5.96 -8.86 -11.29
N LEU A 162 6.59 -8.02 -10.46
CA LEU A 162 6.86 -8.34 -9.07
C LEU A 162 5.56 -8.64 -8.30
N TRP A 163 4.53 -7.80 -8.42
CA TRP A 163 3.25 -8.04 -7.75
C TRP A 163 2.53 -9.27 -8.28
N GLN A 164 2.56 -9.54 -9.58
CA GLN A 164 2.01 -10.77 -10.18
C GLN A 164 2.69 -12.02 -9.60
N ASN A 165 4.02 -11.98 -9.46
CA ASN A 165 4.79 -13.05 -8.84
C ASN A 165 4.42 -13.25 -7.37
N MET A 166 4.24 -12.16 -6.62
CA MET A 166 3.80 -12.24 -5.22
C MET A 166 2.39 -12.84 -5.10
N LEU A 167 1.44 -12.39 -5.93
CA LEU A 167 0.07 -12.91 -5.94
C LEU A 167 0.02 -14.41 -6.24
N THR A 168 0.78 -14.86 -7.25
CA THR A 168 0.84 -16.28 -7.63
C THR A 168 1.45 -17.15 -6.53
N ARG A 169 2.47 -16.62 -5.84
CA ARG A 169 3.20 -17.33 -4.78
C ARG A 169 2.41 -17.43 -3.48
N TYR A 170 1.80 -16.33 -3.05
CA TYR A 170 1.20 -16.23 -1.71
C TYR A 170 -0.31 -16.40 -1.70
N ARG A 171 -1.00 -16.19 -2.84
CA ARG A 171 -2.44 -16.42 -3.02
C ARG A 171 -3.29 -15.88 -1.87
N PRO A 172 -3.23 -14.56 -1.60
CA PRO A 172 -4.08 -13.96 -0.57
C PRO A 172 -5.55 -14.19 -0.89
N GLU A 173 -6.37 -14.39 0.14
CA GLU A 173 -7.81 -14.55 0.00
C GLU A 173 -8.44 -13.30 -0.64
N THR A 174 -7.96 -12.12 -0.27
CA THR A 174 -8.43 -10.85 -0.84
C THR A 174 -7.30 -9.89 -1.18
N VAL A 175 -7.47 -9.18 -2.29
CA VAL A 175 -6.67 -8.01 -2.65
C VAL A 175 -7.58 -6.81 -2.94
N VAL A 176 -7.37 -5.73 -2.21
CA VAL A 176 -8.08 -4.46 -2.36
C VAL A 176 -7.15 -3.43 -2.97
N PHE A 177 -7.38 -3.09 -4.23
CA PHE A 177 -6.72 -1.97 -4.89
C PHE A 177 -7.46 -0.67 -4.60
N TYR A 178 -6.73 0.45 -4.52
CA TYR A 178 -7.34 1.77 -4.38
C TYR A 178 -6.73 2.82 -5.32
N GLY A 179 -7.61 3.62 -5.95
CA GLY A 179 -7.25 4.55 -7.01
C GLY A 179 -7.85 4.12 -8.35
N THR A 180 -9.14 4.37 -8.55
CA THR A 180 -9.92 3.94 -9.72
C THR A 180 -9.39 4.44 -11.06
N ASN A 181 -8.67 5.56 -11.07
CA ASN A 181 -8.02 6.09 -12.27
C ASN A 181 -6.90 5.19 -12.83
N GLN A 182 -6.48 4.17 -12.08
CA GLN A 182 -5.44 3.21 -12.46
C GLN A 182 -6.02 1.81 -12.71
N LYS A 183 -7.32 1.69 -13.01
CA LYS A 183 -8.01 0.41 -13.23
C LYS A 183 -7.21 -0.54 -14.14
N ALA A 184 -6.73 -0.08 -15.30
CA ALA A 184 -5.98 -0.91 -16.22
C ALA A 184 -4.67 -1.48 -15.63
N LEU A 185 -3.99 -0.72 -14.76
CA LEU A 185 -2.79 -1.21 -14.06
C LEU A 185 -3.16 -2.30 -13.05
N TRP A 186 -4.25 -2.08 -12.31
CA TRP A 186 -4.74 -3.06 -11.34
C TRP A 186 -5.22 -4.34 -11.99
N GLU A 187 -5.90 -4.26 -13.13
CA GLU A 187 -6.29 -5.43 -13.94
C GLU A 187 -5.06 -6.18 -14.46
N SER A 188 -4.01 -5.45 -14.88
CA SER A 188 -2.74 -6.07 -15.26
C SER A 188 -2.10 -6.84 -14.11
N ILE A 189 -2.09 -6.29 -12.90
CA ILE A 189 -1.53 -6.96 -11.72
C ILE A 189 -2.38 -8.16 -11.31
N ALA A 190 -3.70 -8.00 -11.28
CA ALA A 190 -4.64 -9.03 -10.85
C ALA A 190 -4.75 -10.20 -11.85
N GLY A 191 -4.43 -9.94 -13.13
CA GLY A 191 -4.63 -10.90 -14.23
C GLY A 191 -6.10 -11.12 -14.59
N VAL A 192 -7.00 -10.25 -14.10
CA VAL A 192 -8.45 -10.33 -14.30
C VAL A 192 -9.02 -8.94 -14.54
N ARG A 193 -10.19 -8.88 -15.19
CA ARG A 193 -10.93 -7.63 -15.35
C ARG A 193 -11.81 -7.33 -14.14
N PHE A 194 -12.01 -6.04 -13.86
CA PHE A 194 -12.98 -5.59 -12.85
C PHE A 194 -14.29 -5.17 -13.50
N ASP A 195 -14.97 -6.15 -14.09
CA ASP A 195 -16.20 -5.95 -14.88
C ASP A 195 -17.46 -6.02 -14.01
N THR A 196 -17.40 -6.69 -12.86
CA THR A 196 -18.51 -6.70 -11.91
C THR A 196 -18.54 -5.39 -11.15
N ARG A 197 -19.68 -4.70 -11.17
CA ARG A 197 -19.89 -3.45 -10.44
C ARG A 197 -20.99 -3.63 -9.41
N HIS A 198 -20.68 -3.27 -8.16
CA HIS A 198 -21.67 -3.19 -7.09
C HIS A 198 -21.64 -1.78 -6.50
N GLY A 199 -22.67 -1.00 -6.81
CA GLY A 199 -22.70 0.43 -6.47
C GLY A 199 -21.51 1.20 -7.05
N ASP A 200 -20.61 1.64 -6.17
CA ASP A 200 -19.43 2.44 -6.50
C ASP A 200 -18.10 1.65 -6.52
N PHE A 201 -18.15 0.33 -6.34
CA PHE A 201 -16.98 -0.55 -6.34
C PHE A 201 -16.96 -1.45 -7.56
N ASN A 202 -15.76 -1.82 -8.02
CA ASN A 202 -15.58 -2.86 -9.03
C ASN A 202 -14.91 -4.08 -8.42
N THR A 203 -15.29 -5.26 -8.86
CA THR A 203 -14.73 -6.54 -8.39
C THR A 203 -14.38 -7.45 -9.55
N GLY A 204 -13.48 -8.39 -9.27
CA GLY A 204 -13.10 -9.50 -10.14
C GLY A 204 -12.54 -10.60 -9.26
N SER A 205 -12.41 -11.81 -9.78
CA SER A 205 -11.86 -12.94 -9.04
C SER A 205 -11.09 -13.86 -9.96
N ASN A 206 -10.13 -14.56 -9.40
CA ASN A 206 -9.54 -15.76 -10.00
C ASN A 206 -9.80 -16.95 -9.05
N ASP A 207 -9.16 -18.10 -9.31
CA ASP A 207 -9.38 -19.34 -8.56
C ASP A 207 -9.08 -19.26 -7.04
N TRP A 208 -8.29 -18.27 -6.60
CA TRP A 208 -7.79 -18.21 -5.21
C TRP A 208 -7.87 -16.83 -4.56
N THR A 209 -8.18 -15.76 -5.29
CA THR A 209 -8.24 -14.39 -4.77
C THR A 209 -9.49 -13.67 -5.24
N GLN A 210 -10.19 -13.06 -4.28
CA GLN A 210 -11.18 -12.03 -4.53
C GLN A 210 -10.50 -10.66 -4.66
N PHE A 211 -10.74 -9.97 -5.76
CA PHE A 211 -10.24 -8.62 -5.99
C PHE A 211 -11.34 -7.58 -5.83
N MET A 212 -10.98 -6.42 -5.28
CA MET A 212 -11.85 -5.26 -5.18
C MET A 212 -11.08 -3.99 -5.52
N LEU A 213 -11.68 -3.12 -6.33
CA LEU A 213 -11.15 -1.81 -6.68
C LEU A 213 -12.01 -0.70 -6.06
N LEU A 214 -11.35 0.13 -5.25
CA LEU A 214 -11.94 1.24 -4.52
C LEU A 214 -11.43 2.60 -5.03
N LYS A 215 -12.23 3.65 -4.79
CA LYS A 215 -11.76 5.04 -4.79
C LYS A 215 -10.65 5.20 -3.75
N HIS A 216 -9.71 6.10 -4.04
CA HIS A 216 -8.62 6.41 -3.12
C HIS A 216 -9.18 6.99 -1.80
N PRO A 217 -8.67 6.61 -0.61
CA PRO A 217 -9.12 7.17 0.69
C PRO A 217 -9.03 8.69 0.84
N ASN A 218 -8.21 9.34 0.01
CA ASN A 218 -8.06 10.80 -0.06
C ASN A 218 -8.84 11.46 -1.21
N ALA A 219 -9.68 10.73 -1.95
CA ALA A 219 -10.49 11.33 -3.00
C ALA A 219 -11.46 12.39 -2.40
N ARG A 220 -11.80 13.43 -3.18
CA ARG A 220 -12.61 14.55 -2.68
C ARG A 220 -14.12 14.30 -2.73
N LYS A 221 -14.58 13.36 -3.56
CA LYS A 221 -16.00 13.17 -3.87
C LYS A 221 -16.45 11.75 -3.57
N GLY A 222 -17.50 11.62 -2.75
CA GLY A 222 -18.20 10.35 -2.51
C GLY A 222 -17.34 9.27 -1.87
N VAL A 223 -16.46 9.67 -0.95
CA VAL A 223 -15.68 8.78 -0.08
C VAL A 223 -15.79 9.28 1.35
N ASP A 224 -16.49 8.52 2.17
CA ASP A 224 -16.59 8.71 3.62
C ASP A 224 -16.45 7.34 4.31
N ASN A 225 -16.63 7.29 5.63
CA ASN A 225 -16.53 6.03 6.35
C ASN A 225 -17.56 4.99 5.86
N SER A 226 -18.76 5.43 5.48
CA SER A 226 -19.83 4.51 5.04
C SER A 226 -19.44 3.80 3.75
N TYR A 227 -18.83 4.51 2.81
CA TYR A 227 -18.30 3.93 1.58
C TYR A 227 -17.36 2.76 1.85
N PHE A 228 -16.39 2.91 2.75
CA PHE A 228 -15.41 1.85 3.07
C PHE A 228 -16.01 0.71 3.89
N ILE A 229 -17.00 1.01 4.75
CA ILE A 229 -17.72 -0.01 5.51
C ILE A 229 -18.56 -0.86 4.57
N THR A 230 -19.33 -0.25 3.66
CA THR A 230 -20.13 -0.97 2.65
C THR A 230 -19.25 -1.83 1.74
N ALA A 231 -18.09 -1.33 1.33
CA ALA A 231 -17.11 -2.13 0.57
C ALA A 231 -16.70 -3.39 1.33
N GLY A 232 -16.33 -3.27 2.61
CA GLY A 232 -15.94 -4.41 3.44
C GLY A 232 -17.10 -5.37 3.67
N SER A 233 -18.31 -4.88 3.93
CA SER A 233 -19.50 -5.74 4.08
C SER A 233 -19.80 -6.53 2.80
N TYR A 234 -19.71 -5.90 1.63
CA TYR A 234 -19.87 -6.60 0.35
C TYR A 234 -18.77 -7.63 0.11
N LEU A 235 -17.52 -7.30 0.47
CA LEU A 235 -16.43 -8.26 0.42
C LEU A 235 -16.70 -9.50 1.29
N ALA A 236 -17.28 -9.33 2.48
CA ALA A 236 -17.70 -10.46 3.33
C ALA A 236 -18.75 -11.37 2.66
N GLU A 237 -19.59 -10.83 1.78
CA GLU A 237 -20.58 -11.62 1.03
C GLU A 237 -19.94 -12.44 -0.08
N LEU A 238 -18.87 -11.92 -0.72
CA LEU A 238 -18.13 -12.61 -1.78
C LEU A 238 -17.27 -13.77 -1.28
N LEU A 239 -16.90 -13.74 0.00
CA LEU A 239 -16.04 -14.76 0.64
C LEU A 239 -16.83 -15.91 1.29
N ARG A 240 -18.16 -15.92 1.16
CA ARG A 240 -19.05 -16.99 1.64
C ARG A 240 -19.25 -18.06 0.58
#